data_AF-A0A9R0WQP7-F1
#
_entry.id   AF-A0A9R0WQP7-F1
#
_cell.length_a   1.000
_cell.length_b   1.000
_cell.length_c   1.000
_cell.angle_alpha   90.00
_cell.angle_beta   90.00
_cell.angle_gamma   90.00
#
_symmetry.space_group_name_H-M   'P 1'
#
loop_
_entity.id
_entity.type
_entity.pdbx_description
1 polymer ?
#
loop_
_entity_poly.entity_id
_entity_poly.type
_entity_poly.pdbx_seq_one_letter_code
_entity_poly.pdbx_strand_id
1 'polypeptide(L)'
;MDGKTPHLLPPSEAKKEIRDDVPLVCAWALINAFSIVSGAASGYIAAYFRIACIQSSFILPCIQLTDAEEARLIALFVGMLCCAASQAAAAALALLLPRHRRWPRRALAYLALAVTILFHCMYASTIWILHAADSGYILGRIYYTVIICFMVVCDLLSCVALLLEVMGGASMQCVA
;
A
#
# COMPACT_ATOMS: atom_id res chain seq x y z
N MET A 1 -33.52 -33.50 -53.51
CA MET A 1 -32.99 -32.12 -53.47
C MET A 1 -32.58 -31.87 -52.04
N ASP A 2 -31.28 -31.94 -51.81
CA ASP A 2 -30.66 -32.06 -50.50
C ASP A 2 -30.75 -30.76 -49.70
N GLY A 3 -31.24 -30.90 -48.47
CA GLY A 3 -31.29 -29.82 -47.49
C GLY A 3 -29.89 -29.41 -47.09
N LYS A 4 -29.56 -28.14 -47.34
CA LYS A 4 -28.33 -27.52 -46.85
C LYS A 4 -28.70 -26.41 -45.88
N THR A 5 -28.77 -26.75 -44.61
CA THR A 5 -28.79 -25.80 -43.51
C THR A 5 -27.49 -24.99 -43.53
N PRO A 6 -27.55 -23.65 -43.37
CA PRO A 6 -26.33 -22.85 -43.23
C PRO A 6 -25.65 -23.22 -41.92
N HIS A 7 -24.38 -23.59 -42.00
CA HIS A 7 -23.51 -23.78 -40.84
C HIS A 7 -23.42 -22.46 -40.06
N LEU A 8 -24.19 -22.38 -38.97
CA LEU A 8 -23.97 -21.41 -37.90
C LEU A 8 -22.63 -21.76 -37.24
N LEU A 9 -21.60 -21.00 -37.60
CA LEU A 9 -20.34 -20.96 -36.87
C LEU A 9 -20.63 -20.63 -35.40
N PRO A 10 -19.98 -21.31 -34.44
CA PRO A 10 -20.15 -20.97 -33.04
C PRO A 10 -19.64 -19.54 -32.82
N PRO A 11 -20.33 -18.71 -32.01
CA PRO A 11 -19.76 -17.45 -31.59
C PRO A 11 -18.48 -17.80 -30.84
N SER A 12 -17.32 -17.43 -31.39
CA SER A 12 -16.10 -17.48 -30.61
C SER A 12 -16.35 -16.55 -29.42
N GLU A 13 -16.55 -17.15 -28.25
CA GLU A 13 -16.57 -16.42 -27.00
C GLU A 13 -15.27 -15.62 -26.94
N ALA A 14 -15.37 -14.32 -27.25
CA ALA A 14 -14.44 -13.35 -26.75
C ALA A 14 -14.65 -13.38 -25.23
N LYS A 15 -14.01 -14.35 -24.58
CA LYS A 15 -13.90 -14.48 -23.14
C LYS A 15 -13.18 -13.23 -22.70
N LYS A 16 -13.94 -12.17 -22.42
CA LYS A 16 -13.45 -10.97 -21.74
C LYS A 16 -12.89 -11.49 -20.43
N GLU A 17 -11.57 -11.64 -20.39
CA GLU A 17 -10.84 -11.96 -19.18
C GLU A 17 -11.22 -10.85 -18.18
N ILE A 18 -11.94 -11.24 -17.14
CA ILE A 18 -12.35 -10.32 -16.09
C ILE A 18 -11.04 -9.86 -15.45
N ARG A 19 -10.70 -8.60 -15.67
CA ARG A 19 -9.54 -7.94 -15.07
C ARG A 19 -9.59 -8.16 -13.56
N ASP A 20 -8.56 -8.79 -13.01
CA ASP A 20 -8.39 -9.04 -11.57
C ASP A 20 -7.35 -8.03 -11.09
N ASP A 21 -7.79 -6.95 -10.45
CA ASP A 21 -6.93 -5.86 -9.97
C ASP A 21 -6.42 -6.15 -8.54
N VAL A 22 -6.93 -7.21 -7.88
CA VAL A 22 -6.47 -7.69 -6.57
C VAL A 22 -4.94 -7.88 -6.51
N PRO A 23 -4.26 -8.51 -7.49
CA PRO A 23 -2.82 -8.69 -7.42
C PRO A 23 -2.03 -7.39 -7.43
N LEU A 24 -2.50 -6.38 -8.17
CA LEU A 24 -1.87 -5.06 -8.22
C LEU A 24 -1.92 -4.38 -6.86
N VAL A 25 -3.09 -4.37 -6.22
CA VAL A 25 -3.26 -3.78 -4.87
C VAL A 25 -2.47 -4.56 -3.82
N CYS A 26 -2.46 -5.89 -3.90
CA CYS A 26 -1.67 -6.72 -2.99
C CYS A 26 -0.17 -6.46 -3.16
N ALA A 27 0.31 -6.28 -4.40
CA ALA A 27 1.70 -5.92 -4.66
C ALA A 27 2.05 -4.56 -4.04
N TRP A 28 1.19 -3.55 -4.18
CA TRP A 28 1.38 -2.25 -3.54
C TRP A 28 1.47 -2.37 -2.01
N ALA A 29 0.57 -3.10 -1.38
CA ALA A 29 0.60 -3.33 0.07
C ALA A 29 1.88 -4.06 0.54
N LEU A 30 2.35 -5.05 -0.21
CA LEU A 30 3.58 -5.79 0.10
C LEU A 30 4.83 -4.93 -0.07
N ILE A 31 4.91 -4.11 -1.12
CA ILE A 31 6.02 -3.18 -1.34
C ILE A 31 6.11 -2.17 -0.18
N ASN A 32 4.97 -1.64 0.29
CA ASN A 32 4.97 -0.73 1.44
C ASN A 32 5.39 -1.43 2.74
N ALA A 33 4.90 -2.65 2.98
CA ALA A 33 5.26 -3.41 4.17
C ALA A 33 6.78 -3.67 4.21
N PHE A 34 7.34 -4.10 3.08
CA PHE A 34 8.76 -4.36 2.95
C PHE A 34 9.60 -3.08 3.16
N SER A 35 9.24 -1.99 2.47
CA SER A 35 9.99 -0.72 2.52
C SER A 35 10.16 -0.21 3.96
N ILE A 36 9.15 -0.40 4.80
CA ILE A 36 9.18 0.06 6.19
C ILE A 36 9.95 -0.84 7.10
N VAL A 37 9.81 -2.16 6.97
CA VAL A 37 10.65 -3.09 7.73
C VAL A 37 12.12 -2.86 7.38
N SER A 38 12.45 -2.61 6.11
CA SER A 38 13.81 -2.25 5.69
C SER A 38 14.27 -0.92 6.27
N GLY A 39 13.43 0.12 6.24
CA GLY A 39 13.74 1.43 6.83
C GLY A 39 13.95 1.36 8.35
N ALA A 40 13.04 0.67 9.05
CA ALA A 40 13.11 0.38 10.47
C ALA A 40 14.40 -0.36 10.86
N ALA A 41 14.72 -1.43 10.13
CA ALA A 41 15.94 -2.21 10.35
C ALA A 41 17.19 -1.35 10.11
N SER A 42 17.18 -0.51 9.06
CA SER A 42 18.29 0.39 8.75
C SER A 42 18.49 1.44 9.86
N GLY A 43 17.40 2.00 10.39
CA GLY A 43 17.45 2.93 11.53
C GLY A 43 17.98 2.28 12.80
N TYR A 44 17.52 1.06 13.11
CA TYR A 44 18.01 0.28 14.24
C TYR A 44 19.51 -0.03 14.11
N ILE A 45 19.95 -0.45 12.92
CA ILE A 45 21.37 -0.73 12.63
C ILE A 45 22.21 0.55 12.79
N ALA A 46 21.75 1.69 12.27
CA ALA A 46 22.45 2.96 12.40
C ALA A 46 22.59 3.40 13.87
N ALA A 47 21.53 3.23 14.67
CA ALA A 47 21.56 3.50 16.11
C ALA A 47 22.51 2.54 16.86
N TYR A 48 22.47 1.25 16.53
CA TYR A 48 23.32 0.21 17.12
C TYR A 48 24.81 0.48 16.88
N PHE A 49 25.18 0.89 15.66
CA PHE A 49 26.55 1.26 15.31
C PHE A 49 27.01 2.61 15.89
N ARG A 50 26.20 3.25 16.77
CA ARG A 50 26.46 4.59 17.32
C ARG A 50 26.83 5.62 16.24
N ILE A 51 26.20 5.51 15.07
CA ILE A 51 26.07 6.66 14.17
C ILE A 51 24.96 7.54 14.80
N ALA A 52 25.22 8.00 16.03
CA ALA A 52 24.34 8.83 16.81
C ALA A 52 24.33 10.18 16.10
N CYS A 53 23.40 10.29 15.15
CA CYS A 53 23.12 11.44 14.31
C CYS A 53 24.35 12.15 13.72
N ILE A 54 24.48 12.13 12.40
CA ILE A 54 25.49 12.98 11.78
C ILE A 54 24.83 14.36 11.65
N GLN A 55 25.36 15.36 12.35
CA GLN A 55 24.82 16.73 12.34
C GLN A 55 24.75 17.34 10.93
N SER A 56 25.52 16.81 9.96
CA SER A 56 25.47 17.17 8.54
C SER A 56 24.68 16.19 7.65
N SER A 57 24.14 15.09 8.19
CA SER A 57 23.41 14.12 7.40
C SER A 57 22.02 14.61 7.10
N PHE A 58 21.76 14.64 5.82
CA PHE A 58 20.45 14.82 5.25
C PHE A 58 19.49 13.70 5.72
N ILE A 59 19.93 12.47 5.88
CA ILE A 59 18.99 11.37 6.14
C ILE A 59 18.68 11.18 7.64
N LEU A 60 19.57 11.63 8.54
CA LEU A 60 19.44 11.39 9.97
C LEU A 60 20.04 12.54 10.82
N PRO A 61 19.40 13.73 10.85
CA PRO A 61 19.86 14.86 11.64
C PRO A 61 19.70 14.61 13.15
N CYS A 62 20.49 15.33 13.95
CA CYS A 62 20.39 15.33 15.41
C CYS A 62 19.18 16.15 15.85
N ILE A 63 18.00 15.54 15.89
CA ILE A 63 16.77 16.20 16.32
C ILE A 63 16.63 16.03 17.83
N GLN A 64 16.47 17.14 18.57
CA GLN A 64 16.11 17.10 19.98
C GLN A 64 14.59 17.00 20.11
N LEU A 65 14.12 15.84 20.60
CA LEU A 65 12.71 15.63 20.90
C LEU A 65 12.45 15.83 22.38
N THR A 66 11.25 16.29 22.71
CA THR A 66 10.73 16.19 24.07
C THR A 66 10.35 14.75 24.41
N ASP A 67 10.37 14.38 25.69
CA ASP A 67 9.98 13.03 26.16
C ASP A 67 8.59 12.61 25.64
N ALA A 68 7.66 13.58 25.55
CA ALA A 68 6.31 13.34 25.04
C ALA A 68 6.28 13.06 23.52
N GLU A 69 7.14 13.71 22.74
CA GLU A 69 7.27 13.46 21.30
C GLU A 69 7.99 12.14 21.03
N GLU A 70 9.02 11.82 21.80
CA GLU A 70 9.70 10.53 21.72
C GLU A 70 8.73 9.37 21.99
N ALA A 71 7.95 9.45 23.07
CA ALA A 71 6.94 8.43 23.38
C ALA A 71 5.89 8.29 22.26
N ARG A 72 5.48 9.41 21.65
CA ARG A 72 4.57 9.40 20.48
C ARG A 72 5.22 8.76 19.27
N LEU A 73 6.49 9.05 18.97
CA LEU A 73 7.22 8.43 17.86
C LEU A 73 7.33 6.92 18.06
N ILE A 74 7.65 6.46 19.27
CA ILE A 74 7.72 5.03 19.59
C ILE A 74 6.36 4.37 19.35
N ALA A 75 5.27 4.97 19.85
CA ALA A 75 3.92 4.45 19.64
C ALA A 75 3.53 4.38 18.15
N LEU A 76 3.86 5.43 17.38
CA LEU A 76 3.64 5.46 15.93
C LEU A 76 4.45 4.37 15.23
N PHE A 77 5.71 4.17 15.63
CA PHE A 77 6.57 3.15 15.04
C PHE A 77 6.08 1.73 15.31
N VAL A 78 5.68 1.43 16.54
CA VAL A 78 5.05 0.15 16.88
C VAL A 78 3.78 -0.06 16.06
N GLY A 79 2.92 0.95 15.95
CA GLY A 79 1.71 0.85 15.15
C GLY A 79 1.99 0.66 13.66
N MET A 80 3.01 1.32 13.10
CA MET A 80 3.46 1.11 11.72
C MET A 80 3.95 -0.32 11.48
N LEU A 81 4.72 -0.90 12.41
CA LEU A 81 5.16 -2.30 12.32
C LEU A 81 3.96 -3.27 12.37
N CYS A 82 2.98 -3.00 13.23
CA CYS A 82 1.74 -3.77 13.27
C CYS A 82 0.98 -3.66 11.94
N CYS A 83 0.84 -2.46 11.38
CA CYS A 83 0.19 -2.25 10.09
C CYS A 83 0.92 -2.99 8.96
N ALA A 84 2.25 -2.92 8.92
CA ALA A 84 3.07 -3.63 7.94
C ALA A 84 2.83 -5.14 7.98
N ALA A 85 2.78 -5.74 9.18
CA ALA A 85 2.47 -7.15 9.34
C ALA A 85 1.04 -7.48 8.89
N SER A 86 0.05 -6.68 9.32
CA SER A 86 -1.36 -6.89 9.00
C SER A 86 -1.65 -6.75 7.50
N GLN A 87 -1.12 -5.72 6.83
CA GLN A 87 -1.34 -5.52 5.40
C GLN A 87 -0.63 -6.60 4.57
N ALA A 88 0.58 -7.02 4.97
CA ALA A 88 1.29 -8.10 4.30
C ALA A 88 0.54 -9.43 4.42
N ALA A 89 0.02 -9.74 5.62
CA ALA A 89 -0.80 -10.92 5.84
C ALA A 89 -2.09 -10.89 4.99
N ALA A 90 -2.81 -9.76 4.99
CA ALA A 90 -4.02 -9.60 4.20
C ALA A 90 -3.75 -9.74 2.69
N ALA A 91 -2.68 -9.11 2.19
CA ALA A 91 -2.26 -9.20 0.79
C ALA A 91 -1.85 -10.62 0.40
N ALA A 92 -1.05 -11.30 1.24
CA ALA A 92 -0.64 -12.68 1.00
C ALA A 92 -1.85 -13.61 0.96
N LEU A 93 -2.80 -13.47 1.90
CA LEU A 93 -4.03 -14.27 1.92
C LEU A 93 -4.88 -14.01 0.66
N ALA A 94 -5.02 -12.76 0.23
CA ALA A 94 -5.76 -12.41 -1.00
C ALA A 94 -5.13 -13.03 -2.27
N LEU A 95 -3.80 -13.12 -2.31
CA LEU A 95 -3.06 -13.73 -3.41
C LEU A 95 -3.14 -15.26 -3.40
N LEU A 96 -3.11 -15.88 -2.22
CA LEU A 96 -3.15 -17.34 -2.06
C LEU A 96 -4.55 -17.93 -2.25
N LEU A 97 -5.59 -17.13 -2.03
CA LEU A 97 -6.97 -17.58 -2.20
C LEU A 97 -7.26 -17.93 -3.67
N PRO A 98 -7.99 -19.04 -3.93
CA PRO A 98 -8.35 -19.42 -5.29
C PRO A 98 -9.20 -18.36 -6.00
N ARG A 99 -9.01 -18.22 -7.32
CA ARG A 99 -9.72 -17.22 -8.15
C ARG A 99 -11.25 -17.33 -8.10
N HIS A 100 -11.82 -18.49 -7.80
CA HIS A 100 -13.27 -18.65 -7.66
C HIS A 100 -13.82 -17.98 -6.38
N ARG A 101 -12.97 -17.76 -5.37
CA ARG A 101 -13.30 -17.06 -4.12
C ARG A 101 -13.12 -15.55 -4.29
N ARG A 102 -13.78 -14.95 -5.30
CA ARG A 102 -13.60 -13.52 -5.65
C ARG A 102 -13.93 -12.56 -4.51
N TRP A 103 -15.04 -12.79 -3.81
CA TRP A 103 -15.48 -11.93 -2.71
C TRP A 103 -14.49 -11.83 -1.55
N PRO A 104 -14.03 -12.94 -0.92
CA PRO A 104 -13.06 -12.85 0.17
C PRO A 104 -11.70 -12.34 -0.30
N ARG A 105 -11.27 -12.65 -1.54
CA ARG A 105 -10.05 -12.05 -2.13
C ARG A 105 -10.13 -10.53 -2.18
N ARG A 106 -11.24 -10.00 -2.68
CA ARG A 106 -11.49 -8.56 -2.73
C ARG A 106 -11.58 -7.94 -1.35
N ALA A 107 -12.31 -8.57 -0.41
CA ALA A 107 -12.41 -8.07 0.96
C ALA A 107 -11.04 -7.96 1.63
N LEU A 108 -10.16 -8.95 1.42
CA LEU A 108 -8.78 -8.91 1.90
C LEU A 108 -7.93 -7.85 1.19
N ALA A 109 -8.13 -7.63 -0.11
CA ALA A 109 -7.45 -6.56 -0.84
C ALA A 109 -7.87 -5.16 -0.33
N TYR A 110 -9.16 -4.95 -0.06
CA TYR A 110 -9.66 -3.74 0.60
C TYR A 110 -9.11 -3.57 2.00
N LEU A 111 -9.04 -4.66 2.78
CA LEU A 111 -8.43 -4.65 4.11
C LEU A 111 -6.95 -4.27 4.03
N ALA A 112 -6.19 -4.89 3.13
CA ALA A 112 -4.78 -4.58 2.92
C ALA A 112 -4.60 -3.09 2.57
N LEU A 113 -5.40 -2.57 1.63
CA LEU A 113 -5.37 -1.16 1.23
C LEU A 113 -5.75 -0.21 2.37
N ALA A 114 -6.78 -0.52 3.15
CA ALA A 114 -7.19 0.29 4.29
C ALA A 114 -6.09 0.36 5.36
N VAL A 115 -5.43 -0.77 5.64
CA VAL A 115 -4.28 -0.80 6.55
C VAL A 115 -3.09 -0.04 5.97
N THR A 116 -2.86 -0.08 4.65
CA THR A 116 -1.83 0.72 3.98
C THR A 116 -2.10 2.23 4.08
N ILE A 117 -3.33 2.68 3.91
CA ILE A 117 -3.69 4.09 4.10
C ILE A 117 -3.47 4.52 5.56
N LEU A 118 -3.92 3.70 6.52
CA LEU A 118 -3.69 3.96 7.95
C LEU A 118 -2.20 4.08 8.24
N PHE A 119 -1.41 3.15 7.69
CA PHE A 119 0.04 3.17 7.77
C PHE A 119 0.62 4.49 7.23
N HIS A 120 0.20 4.97 6.06
CA HIS A 120 0.65 6.26 5.52
C HIS A 120 0.26 7.45 6.39
N CYS A 121 -0.90 7.43 7.04
CA CYS A 121 -1.28 8.47 8.00
C CYS A 121 -0.36 8.48 9.23
N MET A 122 0.03 7.32 9.76
CA MET A 122 0.98 7.21 10.86
C MET A 122 2.39 7.67 10.45
N TYR A 123 2.80 7.34 9.22
CA TYR A 123 4.05 7.81 8.64
C TYR A 123 4.07 9.35 8.49
N ALA A 124 3.03 9.93 7.90
CA ALA A 124 2.89 11.39 7.79
C ALA A 124 2.91 12.07 9.17
N SER A 125 2.30 11.48 10.18
CA SER A 125 2.33 11.98 11.57
C SER A 125 3.74 11.96 12.16
N THR A 126 4.52 10.91 11.85
CA THR A 126 5.94 10.78 12.25
C THR A 126 6.76 11.92 11.61
N ILE A 127 6.63 12.11 10.30
CA ILE A 127 7.33 13.18 9.57
C ILE A 127 6.93 14.57 10.10
N TRP A 128 5.65 14.76 10.43
CA TRP A 128 5.18 16.02 10.99
C TRP A 128 5.84 16.35 12.34
N ILE A 129 5.94 15.37 13.25
CA ILE A 129 6.63 15.54 14.54
C ILE A 129 8.10 15.90 14.32
N LEU A 130 8.78 15.18 13.41
CA LEU A 130 10.19 15.44 13.09
C LEU A 130 10.40 16.84 12.49
N HIS A 131 9.52 17.28 11.59
CA HIS A 131 9.57 18.63 11.02
C HIS A 131 9.30 19.74 12.03
N ALA A 132 8.44 19.49 13.03
CA ALA A 132 8.17 20.45 14.09
C ALA A 132 9.40 20.63 15.00
N ALA A 133 10.13 19.54 15.23
CA ALA A 133 11.34 19.54 16.06
C ALA A 133 12.58 20.13 15.34
N ASP A 134 12.67 20.04 14.00
CA ASP A 134 13.72 20.72 13.22
C ASP A 134 13.15 21.40 11.97
N SER A 135 12.89 22.70 12.10
CA SER A 135 12.28 23.50 11.04
C SER A 135 13.24 23.94 9.93
N GLY A 136 14.57 23.87 10.16
CA GLY A 136 15.62 24.36 9.25
C GLY A 136 15.94 23.41 8.10
N TYR A 137 15.36 22.22 8.11
CA TYR A 137 15.71 21.11 7.23
C TYR A 137 14.87 21.06 5.93
N ILE A 138 15.13 22.00 5.02
CA ILE A 138 14.32 22.25 3.82
C ILE A 138 14.29 21.08 2.85
N LEU A 139 15.46 20.52 2.50
CA LEU A 139 15.54 19.55 1.41
C LEU A 139 14.87 18.23 1.84
N GLY A 140 14.93 17.85 3.12
CA GLY A 140 14.24 16.64 3.58
C GLY A 140 12.76 16.82 3.73
N ARG A 141 12.33 18.04 4.05
CA ARG A 141 10.91 18.42 3.94
C ARG A 141 10.38 18.19 2.53
N ILE A 142 11.12 18.66 1.51
CA ILE A 142 10.75 18.41 0.11
C ILE A 142 10.71 16.90 -0.18
N TYR A 143 11.75 16.16 0.23
CA TYR A 143 11.83 14.72 0.01
C TYR A 143 10.66 13.95 0.63
N TYR A 144 10.37 14.15 1.92
CA TYR A 144 9.27 13.47 2.60
C TYR A 144 7.90 13.90 2.08
N THR A 145 7.71 15.17 1.72
CA THR A 145 6.47 15.63 1.09
C THR A 145 6.24 14.92 -0.26
N VAL A 146 7.27 14.81 -1.10
CA VAL A 146 7.18 14.09 -2.38
C VAL A 146 6.82 12.62 -2.16
N ILE A 147 7.43 11.97 -1.17
CA ILE A 147 7.11 10.58 -0.81
C ILE A 147 5.64 10.42 -0.39
N ILE A 148 5.16 11.30 0.50
CA ILE A 148 3.76 11.26 0.96
C ILE A 148 2.81 11.46 -0.22
N CYS A 149 3.08 12.42 -1.11
CA CYS A 149 2.28 12.64 -2.31
C CYS A 149 2.26 11.40 -3.20
N PHE A 150 3.41 10.76 -3.43
CA PHE A 150 3.50 9.53 -4.20
C PHE A 150 2.68 8.39 -3.58
N MET A 151 2.80 8.17 -2.27
CA MET A 151 2.01 7.18 -1.53
C MET A 151 0.51 7.41 -1.70
N VAL A 152 0.05 8.65 -1.52
CA VAL A 152 -1.37 9.02 -1.67
C VAL A 152 -1.86 8.76 -3.10
N VAL A 153 -1.08 9.10 -4.12
CA VAL A 153 -1.45 8.83 -5.51
C VAL A 153 -1.58 7.33 -5.76
N CYS A 154 -0.64 6.52 -5.27
CA CYS A 154 -0.70 5.07 -5.42
C CYS A 154 -1.89 4.44 -4.66
N ASP A 155 -2.23 4.95 -3.47
CA ASP A 155 -3.41 4.52 -2.73
C ASP A 155 -4.70 4.85 -3.49
N LEU A 156 -4.80 6.06 -4.05
CA LEU A 156 -5.94 6.48 -4.87
C LEU A 156 -6.08 5.61 -6.12
N LEU A 157 -4.98 5.32 -6.82
CA LEU A 157 -4.98 4.44 -7.98
C LEU A 157 -5.43 3.02 -7.59
N SER A 158 -4.99 2.52 -6.44
CA SER A 158 -5.41 1.21 -5.90
C SER A 158 -6.89 1.18 -5.53
N CYS A 159 -7.41 2.25 -4.92
CA CYS A 159 -8.83 2.44 -4.64
C CYS A 159 -9.65 2.41 -5.94
N VAL A 160 -9.25 3.21 -6.93
CA VAL A 160 -9.92 3.28 -8.23
C VAL A 160 -9.90 1.91 -8.93
N ALA A 161 -8.77 1.20 -8.90
CA ALA A 161 -8.67 -0.14 -9.49
C ALA A 161 -9.70 -1.11 -8.88
N LEU A 162 -9.80 -1.18 -7.55
CA LEU A 162 -10.79 -2.04 -6.89
C LEU A 162 -12.24 -1.61 -7.15
N LEU A 163 -12.52 -0.31 -7.20
CA LEU A 163 -13.86 0.21 -7.48
C LEU A 163 -14.32 -0.08 -8.91
N LEU A 164 -13.42 0.11 -9.89
CA LEU A 164 -13.70 -0.22 -11.30
C LEU A 164 -13.95 -1.72 -11.49
N GLU A 165 -13.25 -2.58 -10.75
CA GLU A 165 -13.47 -4.03 -10.78
C GLU A 165 -14.84 -4.44 -10.23
N VAL A 166 -15.37 -3.69 -9.25
CA VAL A 166 -16.73 -3.90 -8.70
C VAL A 166 -17.78 -3.45 -9.72
N MET A 167 -17.62 -2.26 -10.30
CA MET A 167 -18.56 -1.73 -11.30
C MET A 167 -18.60 -2.58 -12.58
N GLY A 168 -17.44 -3.04 -13.06
CA GLY A 168 -17.36 -3.94 -14.22
C GLY A 168 -17.95 -5.32 -13.95
N GLY A 169 -17.84 -5.83 -12.72
CA GLY A 169 -18.49 -7.07 -12.30
C GLY A 169 -20.01 -6.97 -12.19
N ALA A 170 -20.54 -5.83 -11.72
CA ALA A 170 -21.97 -5.58 -11.61
C ALA A 170 -22.65 -5.44 -12.99
N SER A 171 -21.99 -4.76 -13.94
CA SER A 171 -22.47 -4.66 -15.33
C SER A 171 -22.61 -6.02 -16.02
N MET A 172 -21.80 -7.01 -15.63
CA MET A 172 -21.82 -8.34 -16.23
C MET A 172 -22.85 -9.27 -15.58
N GLN A 173 -23.37 -8.93 -14.40
CA GLN A 173 -24.47 -9.65 -13.74
C GLN A 173 -25.86 -9.18 -14.18
N CYS A 174 -26.00 -7.97 -14.73
CA CYS A 174 -27.28 -7.44 -15.24
C CYS A 174 -27.61 -7.84 -16.70
N VAL A 175 -26.80 -8.71 -17.33
CA VAL A 175 -27.00 -9.17 -18.72
C VAL A 175 -27.37 -10.68 -18.78
N ALA A 176 -27.69 -11.31 -17.65
CA ALA A 176 -28.17 -12.68 -17.59
C ALA A 176 -29.69 -12.75 -17.44
#